data_AF-A0A1A3U0X7-F1
#
_entry.id   AF-A0A1A3U0X7-F1
#
_cell.length_a   1.000
_cell.length_b   1.000
_cell.length_c   1.000
_cell.angle_alpha   90.00
_cell.angle_beta   90.00
_cell.angle_gamma   90.00
#
_symmetry.space_group_name_H-M   'P 1'
#
loop_
_entity.id
_entity.type
_entity.pdbx_description
1 polymer ?
#
loop_
_entity_poly.entity_id
_entity_poly.type
_entity_poly.pdbx_seq_one_letter_code
_entity_poly.pdbx_strand_id
1 'polypeptide(L)'
;MATPFLGSEAVRSGRLTPYALRSRFVAIHPDVYVPAGTRPTAVLRAQAAWLWSRRRGVVAGQSAAALHGAKWVDDHAPAELLYDCRRPPKHIHSWSDRVGEDEVQLIGGIPVTSPARTALDLACRYPQDKAVAAIDALGQATDLKITDVELLAERYRGRRGICDARIALPLVDTGSDSPRESRLRLFLIRSGYPPPQTQIPVYDEWQQLVAVLDMGWEEIMVGLDYEGEHHRTDPRRFNQDIRRHETVTRLGWIDLRITLEDTDGGILGRVADAWGRRACTPSDFRARFSR
;
A
#
# COMPACT_ATOMS: atom_id res chain seq x y z
N MET A 1 -19.81 10.99 0.73
CA MET A 1 -18.66 11.57 1.47
C MET A 1 -18.73 13.09 1.35
N ALA A 2 -18.38 13.83 2.40
CA ALA A 2 -18.37 15.30 2.32
C ALA A 2 -17.12 15.79 1.56
N THR A 3 -17.31 16.66 0.58
CA THR A 3 -16.21 17.21 -0.23
C THR A 3 -15.74 18.55 0.36
N PRO A 4 -14.42 18.77 0.51
CA PRO A 4 -13.90 20.06 0.97
C PRO A 4 -14.14 21.15 -0.06
N PHE A 5 -14.24 22.40 0.39
CA PHE A 5 -14.47 23.56 -0.49
C PHE A 5 -13.77 24.82 0.04
N LEU A 6 -13.59 25.82 -0.83
CA LEU A 6 -13.04 27.12 -0.46
C LEU A 6 -14.12 28.01 0.17
N GLY A 7 -13.90 28.44 1.41
CA GLY A 7 -14.85 29.27 2.17
C GLY A 7 -15.09 30.61 1.49
N SER A 8 -14.03 31.29 1.06
CA SER A 8 -14.10 32.57 0.35
C SER A 8 -14.88 32.48 -0.97
N GLU A 9 -14.74 31.39 -1.74
CA GLU A 9 -15.51 31.17 -2.97
C GLU A 9 -16.99 30.91 -2.67
N ALA A 10 -17.29 30.12 -1.62
CA ALA A 10 -18.66 29.84 -1.22
C ALA A 10 -19.41 31.09 -0.73
N VAL A 11 -18.71 31.98 -0.03
CA VAL A 11 -19.29 33.26 0.41
C VAL A 11 -19.45 34.23 -0.76
N ARG A 12 -18.43 34.39 -1.60
CA ARG A 12 -18.46 35.33 -2.73
C ARG A 12 -19.55 34.96 -3.76
N SER A 13 -19.80 33.67 -3.97
CA SER A 13 -20.84 33.19 -4.88
C SER A 13 -22.26 33.21 -4.27
N GLY A 14 -22.43 33.61 -3.01
CA GLY A 14 -23.73 33.61 -2.33
C GLY A 14 -24.23 32.22 -1.90
N ARG A 15 -23.46 31.15 -2.14
CA ARG A 15 -23.82 29.78 -1.73
C ARG A 15 -23.90 29.64 -0.21
N LEU A 16 -23.08 30.38 0.53
CA LEU A 16 -23.08 30.42 1.99
C LEU A 16 -22.96 31.85 2.50
N THR A 17 -23.60 32.15 3.62
CA THR A 17 -23.33 33.37 4.37
C THR A 17 -22.07 33.21 5.23
N PRO A 18 -21.37 34.29 5.61
CA PRO A 18 -20.25 34.21 6.54
C PRO A 18 -20.63 33.56 7.89
N TYR A 19 -21.87 33.77 8.35
CA TYR A 19 -22.39 33.14 9.56
C TYR A 19 -22.57 31.63 9.39
N ALA A 20 -23.16 31.18 8.28
CA ALA A 20 -23.33 29.75 7.98
C ALA A 20 -21.98 29.03 7.89
N LEU A 21 -20.98 29.66 7.27
CA LEU A 21 -19.62 29.12 7.18
C LEU A 21 -19.00 28.87 8.56
N ARG A 22 -19.15 29.81 9.50
CA ARG A 22 -18.57 29.69 10.85
C ARG A 22 -19.33 28.74 11.78
N SER A 23 -20.63 28.59 11.60
CA SER A 23 -21.49 27.82 12.51
C SER A 23 -21.65 26.34 12.12
N ARG A 24 -21.53 26.00 10.82
CA ARG A 24 -21.85 24.67 10.30
C ARG A 24 -20.65 23.91 9.73
N PHE A 25 -19.50 24.56 9.61
CA PHE A 25 -18.31 24.00 8.97
C PHE A 25 -17.07 24.21 9.83
N VAL A 26 -16.08 23.33 9.65
CA VAL A 26 -14.78 23.40 10.30
C VAL A 26 -13.71 23.58 9.24
N ALA A 27 -12.76 24.48 9.51
CA ALA A 27 -11.62 24.68 8.62
C ALA A 27 -10.61 23.53 8.82
N ILE A 28 -10.26 22.83 7.73
CA ILE A 28 -9.20 21.81 7.73
C ILE A 28 -7.83 22.44 7.40
N HIS A 29 -7.83 23.45 6.54
CA HIS A 29 -6.68 24.28 6.17
C HIS A 29 -7.14 25.74 6.04
N PRO A 30 -6.22 26.73 5.93
CA PRO A 30 -6.61 28.11 5.70
C PRO A 30 -7.54 28.25 4.49
N ASP A 31 -8.73 28.82 4.72
CA ASP A 31 -9.79 29.01 3.71
C ASP A 31 -10.41 27.72 3.13
N VAL A 32 -10.10 26.54 3.65
CA VAL A 32 -10.67 25.25 3.20
C VAL A 32 -11.52 24.64 4.30
N TYR A 33 -12.78 24.36 3.97
CA TYR A 33 -13.79 23.96 4.95
C TYR A 33 -14.44 22.61 4.58
N VAL A 34 -14.90 21.92 5.63
CA VAL A 34 -15.74 20.72 5.55
C VAL A 34 -16.90 20.83 6.54
N PRO A 35 -18.04 20.14 6.32
CA PRO A 35 -19.14 20.11 7.29
C PRO A 35 -18.67 19.65 8.67
N ALA A 36 -19.20 20.26 9.73
CA ALA A 36 -18.90 19.84 11.10
C ALA A 36 -19.27 18.36 11.31
N GLY A 37 -18.44 17.64 12.07
CA GLY A 37 -18.60 16.19 12.30
C GLY A 37 -18.06 15.29 11.18
N THR A 38 -17.56 15.85 10.07
CA THR A 38 -16.89 15.07 9.03
C THR A 38 -15.61 14.43 9.59
N ARG A 39 -15.49 13.11 9.49
CA ARG A 39 -14.23 12.40 9.75
C ARG A 39 -13.30 12.56 8.54
N PRO A 40 -12.12 13.20 8.68
CA PRO A 40 -11.19 13.37 7.57
C PRO A 40 -10.63 12.01 7.13
N THR A 41 -10.66 11.74 5.83
CA THR A 41 -9.93 10.63 5.20
C THR A 41 -8.70 11.15 4.46
N ALA A 42 -7.77 10.27 4.10
CA ALA A 42 -6.59 10.62 3.29
C ALA A 42 -7.00 11.28 1.95
N VAL A 43 -8.04 10.74 1.29
CA VAL A 43 -8.62 11.33 0.07
C VAL A 43 -9.15 12.75 0.32
N LEU A 44 -9.90 12.96 1.40
CA LEU A 44 -10.44 14.28 1.74
C LEU A 44 -9.31 15.28 2.05
N ARG A 45 -8.26 14.85 2.76
CA ARG A 45 -7.08 15.68 3.05
C ARG A 45 -6.34 16.05 1.76
N ALA A 46 -6.17 15.12 0.83
CA ALA A 46 -5.57 15.37 -0.47
C ALA A 46 -6.34 16.43 -1.26
N GLN A 47 -7.67 16.29 -1.35
CA GLN A 47 -8.56 17.26 -2.00
C GLN A 47 -8.48 18.64 -1.33
N ALA A 48 -8.48 18.67 0.00
CA ALA A 48 -8.39 19.90 0.77
C ALA A 48 -7.05 20.62 0.56
N ALA A 49 -5.94 19.88 0.51
CA ALA A 49 -4.62 20.44 0.26
C ALA A 49 -4.49 21.01 -1.15
N TRP A 50 -5.05 20.33 -2.16
CA TRP A 50 -5.11 20.85 -3.53
C TRP A 50 -5.91 22.17 -3.60
N LEU A 51 -7.07 22.26 -2.93
CA LEU A 51 -7.83 23.50 -2.85
C LEU A 51 -7.06 24.61 -2.13
N TRP A 52 -6.37 24.28 -1.03
CA TRP A 52 -5.51 25.22 -0.31
C TRP A 52 -4.40 25.80 -1.21
N SER A 53 -3.81 25.00 -2.10
CA SER A 53 -2.83 25.45 -3.09
C SER A 53 -3.39 26.40 -4.16
N ARG A 54 -4.68 26.75 -4.07
CA ARG A 54 -5.48 27.45 -5.08
C ARG A 54 -5.53 26.67 -6.40
N ARG A 55 -5.63 25.34 -6.30
CA ARG A 55 -5.68 24.41 -7.44
C ARG A 55 -4.43 24.45 -8.33
N ARG A 56 -3.27 24.80 -7.75
CA ARG A 56 -1.99 24.91 -8.48
C ARG A 56 -1.01 23.77 -8.23
N GLY A 57 -1.15 23.07 -7.10
CA GLY A 57 -0.32 21.91 -6.78
C GLY A 57 -0.79 20.65 -7.50
N VAL A 58 0.10 19.67 -7.62
CA VAL A 58 -0.21 18.31 -8.05
C VAL A 58 -0.20 17.42 -6.80
N VAL A 59 -1.23 16.60 -6.60
CA VAL A 59 -1.27 15.65 -5.48
C VAL A 59 -0.26 14.53 -5.72
N ALA A 60 0.53 14.18 -4.71
CA ALA A 60 1.63 13.23 -4.83
C ALA A 60 1.75 12.30 -3.61
N GLY A 61 2.69 11.34 -3.68
CA GLY A 61 3.02 10.44 -2.57
C GLY A 61 1.82 9.66 -2.04
N GLN A 62 1.68 9.56 -0.72
CA GLN A 62 0.58 8.83 -0.07
C GLN A 62 -0.79 9.43 -0.38
N SER A 63 -0.86 10.75 -0.59
CA SER A 63 -2.11 11.41 -0.99
C SER A 63 -2.52 11.04 -2.42
N ALA A 64 -1.56 10.89 -3.33
CA ALA A 64 -1.83 10.39 -4.67
C ALA A 64 -2.23 8.91 -4.63
N ALA A 65 -1.53 8.09 -3.83
CA ALA A 65 -1.86 6.69 -3.65
C ALA A 65 -3.32 6.52 -3.18
N ALA A 66 -3.75 7.31 -2.19
CA ALA A 66 -5.14 7.31 -1.72
C ALA A 66 -6.14 7.69 -2.82
N LEU A 67 -5.82 8.68 -3.67
CA LEU A 67 -6.69 9.08 -4.79
C LEU A 67 -6.76 8.03 -5.91
N HIS A 68 -5.69 7.25 -6.12
CA HIS A 68 -5.70 6.08 -7.01
C HIS A 68 -6.48 4.89 -6.42
N GLY A 69 -6.90 4.97 -5.16
CA GLY A 69 -7.65 3.91 -4.48
C GLY A 69 -6.79 2.92 -3.71
N ALA A 70 -5.50 3.21 -3.51
CA ALA A 70 -4.64 2.37 -2.68
C ALA A 70 -5.23 2.23 -1.27
N LYS A 71 -5.29 0.99 -0.78
CA LYS A 71 -5.72 0.70 0.59
C LYS A 71 -4.60 1.08 1.59
N TRP A 72 -4.95 1.10 2.87
CA TRP A 72 -3.99 1.22 3.98
C TRP A 72 -3.21 2.54 4.06
N VAL A 73 -3.72 3.60 3.44
CA VAL A 73 -3.20 4.96 3.63
C VAL A 73 -3.73 5.53 4.94
N ASP A 74 -2.84 6.06 5.78
CA ASP A 74 -3.22 6.63 7.09
C ASP A 74 -4.02 7.94 6.91
N ASP A 75 -5.27 7.92 7.36
CA ASP A 75 -6.20 9.07 7.36
C ASP A 75 -5.73 10.26 8.21
N HIS A 76 -4.74 10.06 9.09
CA HIS A 76 -4.17 11.11 9.95
C HIS A 76 -2.88 11.70 9.39
N ALA A 77 -2.30 11.07 8.36
CA ALA A 77 -1.08 11.56 7.75
C ALA A 77 -1.29 12.95 7.10
N PRO A 78 -0.25 13.81 7.09
CA PRO A 78 -0.27 15.04 6.31
C PRO A 78 -0.58 14.79 4.83
N ALA A 79 -1.33 15.69 4.21
CA ALA A 79 -1.54 15.65 2.77
C ALA A 79 -0.25 15.99 2.02
N GLU A 80 0.01 15.35 0.88
CA GLU A 80 1.27 15.47 0.14
C GLU A 80 1.03 16.05 -1.26
N LEU A 81 1.81 17.07 -1.61
CA LEU A 81 1.70 17.80 -2.87
C LEU A 81 3.08 18.06 -3.49
N LEU A 82 3.16 18.04 -4.82
CA LEU A 82 4.15 18.78 -5.58
C LEU A 82 3.64 20.21 -5.76
N TYR A 83 4.20 21.13 -4.99
CA TYR A 83 3.84 22.54 -4.99
C TYR A 83 4.95 23.35 -4.34
N ASP A 84 5.49 24.33 -5.05
CA ASP A 84 6.59 25.13 -4.52
C ASP A 84 6.10 26.07 -3.41
N CYS A 85 6.24 25.62 -2.16
CA CYS A 85 5.88 26.37 -0.97
C CYS A 85 6.87 26.08 0.14
N ARG A 86 7.59 27.11 0.60
CA ARG A 86 8.59 26.96 1.67
C ARG A 86 7.97 26.77 3.06
N ARG A 87 6.72 27.18 3.26
CA ARG A 87 6.03 27.17 4.56
C ARG A 87 4.58 26.73 4.40
N PRO A 88 4.33 25.46 4.04
CA PRO A 88 2.97 24.93 4.01
C PRO A 88 2.36 24.94 5.43
N PRO A 89 1.02 25.00 5.55
CA PRO A 89 0.32 24.80 6.81
C PRO A 89 0.67 23.47 7.47
N LYS A 90 0.40 23.37 8.77
CA LYS A 90 0.44 22.09 9.48
C LYS A 90 -0.45 21.06 8.76
N HIS A 91 0.01 19.81 8.72
CA HIS A 91 -0.65 18.70 8.03
C HIS A 91 -0.68 18.80 6.49
N ILE A 92 0.17 19.65 5.89
CA ILE A 92 0.50 19.60 4.47
C ILE A 92 2.01 19.46 4.32
N HIS A 93 2.44 18.48 3.56
CA HIS A 93 3.80 18.36 3.05
C HIS A 93 3.81 18.78 1.59
N SER A 94 4.67 19.74 1.27
CA SER A 94 4.88 20.20 -0.10
C SER A 94 6.31 19.94 -0.52
N TRP A 95 6.48 19.43 -1.73
CA TRP A 95 7.77 19.24 -2.37
C TRP A 95 7.87 20.06 -3.65
N SER A 96 9.08 20.52 -3.99
CA SER A 96 9.35 21.36 -5.16
C SER A 96 9.99 20.56 -6.31
N ASP A 97 9.81 19.23 -6.34
CA ASP A 97 10.31 18.39 -7.43
C ASP A 97 9.65 18.76 -8.76
N ARG A 98 10.43 18.70 -9.85
CA ARG A 98 9.89 18.81 -11.21
C ARG A 98 9.18 17.51 -11.60
N VAL A 99 8.06 17.64 -12.29
CA VAL A 99 7.24 16.53 -12.79
C VAL A 99 7.00 16.75 -14.28
N GLY A 100 7.15 15.68 -15.08
CA GLY A 100 6.77 15.68 -16.50
C GLY A 100 5.25 15.74 -16.70
N GLU A 101 4.79 16.19 -17.87
CA GLU A 101 3.35 16.19 -18.18
C GLU A 101 2.78 14.77 -18.27
N ASP A 102 3.57 13.80 -18.73
CA ASP A 102 3.24 12.37 -18.78
C ASP A 102 3.24 11.68 -17.40
N GLU A 103 3.68 12.40 -16.36
CA GLU A 103 3.72 11.93 -14.97
C GLU A 103 2.52 12.44 -14.15
N VAL A 104 1.55 13.11 -14.79
CA VAL A 104 0.36 13.68 -14.13
C VAL A 104 -0.91 13.24 -14.85
N GLN A 105 -1.94 12.89 -14.08
CA GLN A 105 -3.28 12.59 -14.59
C GLN A 105 -4.36 13.27 -13.74
N LEU A 106 -5.58 13.35 -14.28
CA LEU A 106 -6.72 13.93 -13.58
C LEU A 106 -7.58 12.84 -12.94
N ILE A 107 -7.81 12.93 -11.63
CA ILE A 107 -8.78 12.11 -10.91
C ILE A 107 -9.81 13.03 -10.28
N GLY A 108 -11.07 12.92 -10.74
CA GLY A 108 -12.13 13.83 -10.29
C GLY A 108 -11.83 15.31 -10.56
N GLY A 109 -11.07 15.61 -11.63
CA GLY A 109 -10.64 16.97 -11.98
C GLY A 109 -9.45 17.51 -11.19
N ILE A 110 -8.82 16.68 -10.35
CA ILE A 110 -7.65 17.04 -9.55
C ILE A 110 -6.39 16.50 -10.23
N PRO A 111 -5.34 17.30 -10.46
CA PRO A 111 -4.03 16.82 -10.90
C PRO A 111 -3.39 15.94 -9.82
N VAL A 112 -3.09 14.70 -10.19
CA VAL A 112 -2.47 13.68 -9.34
C VAL A 112 -1.29 13.09 -10.11
N THR A 113 -0.17 12.80 -9.44
CA THR A 113 0.92 12.05 -10.05
C THR A 113 0.42 10.71 -10.59
N SER A 114 0.88 10.28 -11.76
CA SER A 114 0.56 8.96 -12.32
C SER A 114 0.94 7.83 -11.35
N PRO A 115 0.40 6.60 -11.48
CA PRO A 115 0.78 5.50 -10.59
C PRO A 115 2.29 5.25 -10.59
N ALA A 116 2.94 5.26 -11.75
CA ALA A 116 4.39 5.07 -11.85
C ALA A 116 5.17 6.18 -11.14
N ARG A 117 4.75 7.45 -11.29
CA ARG A 117 5.36 8.56 -10.58
C ARG A 117 5.13 8.48 -9.07
N THR A 118 3.92 8.12 -8.66
CA THR A 118 3.55 7.94 -7.26
C THR A 118 4.42 6.85 -6.61
N ALA A 119 4.60 5.71 -7.28
CA ALA A 119 5.47 4.64 -6.83
C ALA A 119 6.93 5.10 -6.66
N LEU A 120 7.47 5.83 -7.63
CA LEU A 120 8.81 6.40 -7.54
C LEU A 120 8.95 7.39 -6.37
N ASP A 121 7.95 8.24 -6.15
CA ASP A 121 7.92 9.18 -5.01
C ASP A 121 7.89 8.45 -3.66
N LEU A 122 7.10 7.37 -3.55
CA LEU A 122 7.06 6.52 -2.36
C LEU A 122 8.42 5.86 -2.11
N ALA A 123 9.00 5.25 -3.15
CA ALA A 123 10.29 4.57 -3.09
C ALA A 123 11.45 5.49 -2.70
N CYS A 124 11.45 6.74 -3.16
CA CYS A 124 12.52 7.70 -2.85
C CYS A 124 12.40 8.36 -1.47
N ARG A 125 11.23 8.33 -0.82
CA ARG A 125 10.95 9.20 0.35
C ARG A 125 10.64 8.44 1.62
N TYR A 126 10.22 7.18 1.52
CA TYR A 126 9.80 6.39 2.65
C TYR A 126 10.83 5.30 2.97
N PRO A 127 10.94 4.86 4.24
CA PRO A 127 11.71 3.67 4.59
C PRO A 127 11.23 2.47 3.76
N GLN A 128 12.17 1.61 3.36
CA GLN A 128 11.95 0.50 2.40
C GLN A 128 10.66 -0.28 2.65
N ASP A 129 10.41 -0.74 3.88
CA ASP A 129 9.24 -1.56 4.22
C ASP A 129 7.92 -0.80 4.01
N LYS A 130 7.92 0.49 4.35
CA LYS A 130 6.75 1.36 4.14
C LYS A 130 6.57 1.68 2.67
N ALA A 131 7.67 1.89 1.94
CA ALA A 131 7.64 2.14 0.51
C ALA A 131 7.08 0.92 -0.24
N VAL A 132 7.66 -0.27 -0.04
CA VAL A 132 7.21 -1.51 -0.69
C VAL A 132 5.74 -1.78 -0.38
N ALA A 133 5.32 -1.76 0.89
CA ALA A 133 3.92 -1.98 1.24
C ALA A 133 2.95 -0.97 0.61
N ALA A 134 3.35 0.30 0.49
CA ALA A 134 2.53 1.33 -0.15
C ALA A 134 2.48 1.16 -1.67
N ILE A 135 3.57 0.70 -2.29
CA ILE A 135 3.62 0.44 -3.73
C ILE A 135 2.85 -0.84 -4.09
N ASP A 136 2.93 -1.89 -3.26
CA ASP A 136 2.11 -3.10 -3.38
C ASP A 136 0.62 -2.71 -3.40
N ALA A 137 0.17 -1.93 -2.40
CA ALA A 137 -1.22 -1.46 -2.31
C ALA A 137 -1.63 -0.52 -3.46
N LEU A 138 -0.71 0.30 -3.99
CA LEU A 138 -0.94 1.12 -5.17
C LEU A 138 -1.10 0.26 -6.42
N GLY A 139 -0.26 -0.76 -6.58
CA GLY A 139 -0.34 -1.69 -7.71
C GLY A 139 -1.57 -2.58 -7.67
N GLN A 140 -2.16 -2.85 -6.50
CA GLN A 140 -3.48 -3.49 -6.43
C GLN A 140 -4.62 -2.60 -6.91
N ALA A 141 -4.50 -1.29 -6.72
CA ALA A 141 -5.53 -0.33 -7.08
C ALA A 141 -5.44 0.17 -8.53
N THR A 142 -4.34 -0.14 -9.23
CA THR A 142 -4.00 0.42 -10.54
C THR A 142 -3.36 -0.63 -11.46
N ASP A 143 -3.16 -0.33 -12.75
CA ASP A 143 -2.36 -1.18 -13.65
C ASP A 143 -0.86 -0.82 -13.58
N LEU A 144 -0.33 -0.66 -12.36
CA LEU A 144 1.08 -0.26 -12.16
C LEU A 144 2.02 -1.36 -12.63
N LYS A 145 2.91 -1.03 -13.57
CA LYS A 145 4.01 -1.91 -13.98
C LYS A 145 5.32 -1.40 -13.40
N ILE A 146 6.05 -2.28 -12.71
CA ILE A 146 7.34 -1.92 -12.09
C ILE A 146 8.35 -1.43 -13.14
N THR A 147 8.30 -1.99 -14.35
CA THR A 147 9.12 -1.55 -15.49
C THR A 147 8.90 -0.07 -15.83
N ASP A 148 7.68 0.45 -15.71
CA ASP A 148 7.39 1.86 -15.98
C ASP A 148 8.01 2.76 -14.90
N VAL A 149 8.06 2.28 -13.65
CA VAL A 149 8.71 2.98 -12.54
C VAL A 149 10.22 2.99 -12.71
N GLU A 150 10.82 1.88 -13.14
CA GLU A 150 12.25 1.77 -13.41
C GLU A 150 12.68 2.67 -14.57
N LEU A 151 11.93 2.67 -15.68
CA LEU A 151 12.14 3.58 -16.80
C LEU A 151 12.03 5.05 -16.37
N LEU A 152 11.09 5.37 -15.48
CA LEU A 152 10.96 6.70 -14.92
C LEU A 152 12.14 7.05 -13.99
N ALA A 153 12.59 6.12 -13.16
CA ALA A 153 13.73 6.31 -12.26
C ALA A 153 15.01 6.71 -13.03
N GLU A 154 15.20 6.17 -14.24
CA GLU A 154 16.32 6.53 -15.12
C GLU A 154 16.29 7.99 -15.61
N ARG A 155 15.11 8.63 -15.68
CA ARG A 155 14.99 10.06 -16.00
C ARG A 155 15.44 10.96 -14.84
N TYR A 156 15.40 10.44 -13.61
CA TYR A 156 15.67 11.15 -12.36
C TYR A 156 17.02 10.78 -11.74
N ARG A 157 18.04 10.54 -12.57
CA ARG A 157 19.42 10.30 -12.11
C ARG A 157 19.89 11.43 -11.19
N GLY A 158 20.39 11.07 -10.00
CA GLY A 158 20.86 12.02 -9.00
C GLY A 158 19.76 12.61 -8.10
N ARG A 159 18.49 12.23 -8.29
CA ARG A 159 17.41 12.58 -7.37
C ARG A 159 17.69 11.99 -5.98
N ARG A 160 17.43 12.78 -4.93
CA ARG A 160 17.50 12.29 -3.55
C ARG A 160 16.61 11.06 -3.37
N GLY A 161 17.16 10.00 -2.77
CA GLY A 161 16.45 8.75 -2.52
C GLY A 161 16.37 7.81 -3.73
N ILE A 162 16.97 8.14 -4.88
CA ILE A 162 16.93 7.27 -6.06
C ILE A 162 17.64 5.93 -5.83
N CYS A 163 18.69 5.92 -5.00
CA CYS A 163 19.37 4.69 -4.61
C CYS A 163 18.47 3.80 -3.75
N ASP A 164 17.75 4.39 -2.80
CA ASP A 164 16.78 3.67 -1.96
C ASP A 164 15.65 3.10 -2.83
N ALA A 165 15.19 3.87 -3.82
CA ALA A 165 14.18 3.41 -4.77
C ALA A 165 14.66 2.19 -5.57
N ARG A 166 15.89 2.20 -6.08
CA ARG A 166 16.47 1.06 -6.81
C ARG A 166 16.63 -0.20 -5.95
N ILE A 167 16.74 -0.05 -4.64
CA ILE A 167 16.78 -1.18 -3.69
C ILE A 167 15.37 -1.66 -3.34
N ALA A 168 14.38 -0.76 -3.30
CA ALA A 168 13.00 -1.08 -2.93
C ALA A 168 12.19 -1.68 -4.09
N LEU A 169 12.30 -1.15 -5.31
CA LEU A 169 11.47 -1.55 -6.46
C LEU A 169 11.55 -3.04 -6.80
N PRO A 170 12.72 -3.72 -6.76
CA PRO A 170 12.81 -5.16 -7.01
C PRO A 170 12.09 -6.02 -5.97
N LEU A 171 11.69 -5.45 -4.83
CA LEU A 171 10.98 -6.15 -3.77
C LEU A 171 9.47 -5.94 -3.83
N VAL A 172 8.97 -5.10 -4.73
CA VAL A 172 7.54 -4.84 -4.87
C VAL A 172 6.84 -6.08 -5.45
N ASP A 173 5.71 -6.43 -4.87
CA ASP A 173 4.81 -7.49 -5.33
C ASP A 173 3.37 -7.07 -5.04
N THR A 174 2.61 -6.83 -6.09
CA THR A 174 1.23 -6.38 -6.02
C THR A 174 0.26 -7.44 -5.49
N GLY A 175 0.71 -8.68 -5.25
CA GLY A 175 -0.11 -9.72 -4.62
C GLY A 175 -0.29 -9.58 -3.10
N SER A 176 0.47 -8.72 -2.41
CA SER A 176 0.29 -8.52 -0.95
C SER A 176 -0.94 -7.67 -0.64
N ASP A 177 -1.97 -8.25 -0.03
CA ASP A 177 -3.27 -7.63 0.24
C ASP A 177 -3.25 -6.70 1.46
N SER A 178 -2.22 -6.83 2.30
CA SER A 178 -2.01 -5.98 3.47
C SER A 178 -0.55 -5.56 3.69
N PRO A 179 -0.30 -4.42 4.38
CA PRO A 179 1.05 -4.02 4.74
C PRO A 179 1.76 -5.01 5.67
N ARG A 180 1.01 -5.88 6.35
CA ARG A 180 1.56 -6.90 7.24
C ARG A 180 2.09 -8.08 6.44
N GLU A 181 1.39 -8.50 5.40
CA GLU A 181 1.88 -9.47 4.43
C GLU A 181 3.14 -8.97 3.73
N SER A 182 3.15 -7.73 3.19
CA SER A 182 4.37 -7.17 2.57
C SER A 182 5.56 -7.19 3.54
N ARG A 183 5.34 -6.88 4.82
CA ARG A 183 6.40 -6.93 5.86
C ARG A 183 6.87 -8.35 6.13
N LEU A 184 5.96 -9.32 6.25
CA LEU A 184 6.30 -10.72 6.45
C LEU A 184 7.13 -11.25 5.27
N ARG A 185 6.71 -10.95 4.04
CA ARG A 185 7.44 -11.28 2.81
C ARG A 185 8.87 -10.72 2.81
N LEU A 186 9.03 -9.43 3.11
CA LEU A 186 10.34 -8.78 3.21
C LEU A 186 11.20 -9.38 4.33
N PHE A 187 10.59 -9.71 5.47
CA PHE A 187 11.25 -10.34 6.60
C PHE A 187 11.81 -11.73 6.23
N LEU A 188 11.03 -12.55 5.53
CA LEU A 188 11.47 -13.87 5.04
C LEU A 188 12.64 -13.75 4.06
N ILE A 189 12.54 -12.84 3.09
CA ILE A 189 13.61 -12.57 2.10
C ILE A 189 14.91 -12.15 2.82
N ARG A 190 14.82 -11.22 3.77
CA ARG A 190 15.99 -10.75 4.54
C ARG A 190 16.59 -11.84 5.43
N SER A 191 15.79 -12.83 5.81
CA SER A 191 16.22 -13.97 6.61
C SER A 191 16.87 -15.08 5.76
N GLY A 192 17.01 -14.87 4.45
CA GLY A 192 17.76 -15.75 3.54
C GLY A 192 16.90 -16.80 2.83
N TYR A 193 15.58 -16.75 2.99
CA TYR A 193 14.69 -17.61 2.21
C TYR A 193 14.49 -17.05 0.79
N PRO A 194 14.24 -17.91 -0.22
CA PRO A 194 13.82 -17.45 -1.54
C PRO A 194 12.57 -16.57 -1.44
N PRO A 195 12.39 -15.60 -2.34
CA PRO A 195 11.17 -14.79 -2.37
C PRO A 195 9.93 -15.69 -2.42
N PRO A 196 9.00 -15.59 -1.44
CA PRO A 196 7.79 -16.38 -1.48
C PRO A 196 6.85 -15.84 -2.57
N GLN A 197 6.15 -16.74 -3.24
CA GLN A 197 5.05 -16.40 -4.14
C GLN A 197 3.86 -15.92 -3.30
N THR A 198 3.20 -14.85 -3.74
CA THR A 198 1.99 -14.33 -3.08
C THR A 198 0.72 -14.89 -3.73
N GLN A 199 -0.39 -14.87 -2.98
CA GLN A 199 -1.72 -15.26 -3.46
C GLN A 199 -1.75 -16.65 -4.12
N ILE A 200 -1.23 -17.67 -3.42
CA ILE A 200 -1.11 -19.01 -3.97
C ILE A 200 -2.46 -19.72 -3.93
N PRO A 201 -3.07 -20.04 -5.10
CA PRO A 201 -4.34 -20.76 -5.13
C PRO A 201 -4.15 -22.25 -4.81
N VAL A 202 -4.93 -22.75 -3.86
CA VAL A 202 -4.95 -24.17 -3.47
C VAL A 202 -6.20 -24.82 -4.06
N TYR A 203 -6.01 -25.83 -4.90
CA TYR A 203 -7.08 -26.59 -5.54
C TYR A 203 -7.22 -27.99 -4.95
N ASP A 204 -8.45 -28.51 -4.93
CA ASP A 204 -8.71 -29.92 -4.61
C ASP A 204 -8.55 -30.86 -5.82
N GLU A 205 -8.83 -32.14 -5.59
CA GLU A 205 -8.77 -33.19 -6.63
C GLU A 205 -9.74 -32.97 -7.81
N TRP A 206 -10.75 -32.12 -7.64
CA TRP A 206 -11.71 -31.75 -8.68
C TRP A 206 -11.44 -30.35 -9.27
N GLN A 207 -10.24 -29.81 -9.05
CA GLN A 207 -9.84 -28.47 -9.51
C GLN A 207 -10.73 -27.34 -8.97
N GLN A 208 -11.39 -27.54 -7.82
CA GLN A 208 -12.13 -26.47 -7.15
C GLN A 208 -11.18 -25.68 -6.26
N LEU A 209 -11.28 -24.35 -6.32
CA LEU A 209 -10.50 -23.46 -5.46
C LEU A 209 -10.96 -23.60 -4.01
N VAL A 210 -10.08 -24.09 -3.14
CA VAL A 210 -10.32 -24.30 -1.71
C VAL A 210 -9.93 -23.07 -0.91
N ALA A 211 -8.75 -22.54 -1.19
CA ALA A 211 -8.17 -21.42 -0.47
C ALA A 211 -7.21 -20.65 -1.38
N VAL A 212 -6.91 -19.42 -0.99
CA VAL A 212 -5.75 -18.67 -1.49
C VAL A 212 -4.90 -18.37 -0.27
N LEU A 213 -3.66 -18.86 -0.28
CA LEU A 213 -2.69 -18.61 0.78
C LEU A 213 -2.03 -17.25 0.52
N ASP A 214 -1.80 -16.46 1.58
CA ASP A 214 -1.28 -15.10 1.41
C ASP A 214 0.09 -15.13 0.72
N MET A 215 0.96 -16.03 1.15
CA MET A 215 2.25 -16.29 0.49
C MET A 215 2.84 -17.67 0.81
N GLY A 216 3.89 -18.06 0.10
CA GLY A 216 4.62 -19.28 0.41
C GLY A 216 5.53 -19.77 -0.72
N TRP A 217 5.81 -21.07 -0.69
CA TRP A 217 6.59 -21.77 -1.70
C TRP A 217 5.79 -22.99 -2.16
N GLU A 218 5.17 -22.87 -3.34
CA GLU A 218 4.27 -23.88 -3.90
C GLU A 218 4.99 -25.21 -4.16
N GLU A 219 6.24 -25.17 -4.60
CA GLU A 219 7.01 -26.36 -4.97
C GLU A 219 7.28 -27.29 -3.78
N ILE A 220 7.31 -26.73 -2.58
CA ILE A 220 7.49 -27.48 -1.33
C ILE A 220 6.21 -27.54 -0.48
N MET A 221 5.10 -26.99 -1.00
CA MET A 221 3.79 -26.92 -0.35
C MET A 221 3.84 -26.32 1.06
N VAL A 222 4.55 -25.20 1.22
CA VAL A 222 4.62 -24.43 2.47
C VAL A 222 3.95 -23.08 2.25
N GLY A 223 2.88 -22.82 3.00
CA GLY A 223 2.12 -21.57 2.97
C GLY A 223 2.25 -20.80 4.28
N LEU A 224 2.03 -19.49 4.21
CA LEU A 224 1.90 -18.60 5.35
C LEU A 224 0.67 -17.71 5.16
N ASP A 225 -0.20 -17.69 6.16
CA ASP A 225 -1.39 -16.82 6.23
C ASP A 225 -1.24 -15.85 7.40
N TYR A 226 -1.37 -14.55 7.16
CA TYR A 226 -1.32 -13.53 8.19
C TYR A 226 -2.72 -13.26 8.77
N GLU A 227 -2.95 -13.63 10.02
CA GLU A 227 -4.22 -13.37 10.70
C GLU A 227 -4.30 -11.93 11.22
N GLY A 228 -5.20 -11.14 10.61
CA GLY A 228 -5.61 -9.84 11.14
C GLY A 228 -6.52 -9.95 12.39
N GLU A 229 -6.56 -8.90 13.21
CA GLU A 229 -7.38 -8.83 14.44
C GLU A 229 -8.91 -8.97 14.19
N HIS A 230 -9.36 -8.86 12.94
CA HIS A 230 -10.77 -8.78 12.57
C HIS A 230 -11.44 -10.13 12.22
N HIS A 231 -10.73 -11.25 12.30
CA HIS A 231 -11.31 -12.57 11.93
C HIS A 231 -12.25 -13.19 12.98
N ARG A 232 -12.36 -12.63 14.20
CA ARG A 232 -13.04 -13.30 15.33
C ARG A 232 -14.51 -12.91 15.58
N THR A 233 -15.10 -12.00 14.81
CA THR A 233 -16.45 -11.47 15.12
C THR A 233 -17.61 -12.17 14.43
N ASP A 234 -17.37 -13.07 13.46
CA ASP A 234 -18.41 -13.84 12.77
C ASP A 234 -18.20 -15.37 12.97
N PRO A 235 -19.05 -16.04 13.77
CA PRO A 235 -18.97 -17.50 14.00
C PRO A 235 -19.05 -18.35 12.73
N ARG A 236 -19.69 -17.87 11.65
CA ARG A 236 -19.76 -18.60 10.37
C ARG A 236 -18.42 -18.56 9.65
N ARG A 237 -17.77 -17.39 9.61
CA ARG A 237 -16.42 -17.24 9.05
C ARG A 237 -15.42 -18.08 9.83
N PHE A 238 -15.50 -18.07 11.16
CA PHE A 238 -14.63 -18.89 12.00
C PHE A 238 -14.71 -20.40 11.69
N ASN A 239 -15.93 -20.95 11.57
CA ASN A 239 -16.10 -22.36 11.21
C ASN A 239 -15.66 -22.68 9.78
N GLN A 240 -15.84 -21.73 8.85
CA GLN A 240 -15.35 -21.87 7.48
C GLN A 240 -13.83 -21.87 7.42
N ASP A 241 -13.18 -21.00 8.20
CA ASP A 241 -11.72 -20.89 8.30
C ASP A 241 -11.10 -22.17 8.87
N ILE A 242 -11.73 -22.79 9.88
CA ILE A 242 -11.31 -24.11 10.40
C ILE A 242 -11.36 -25.19 9.31
N ARG A 243 -12.51 -25.32 8.63
CA ARG A 243 -12.68 -26.33 7.57
C ARG A 243 -11.75 -26.09 6.38
N ARG A 244 -11.47 -24.83 6.07
CA ARG A 244 -10.52 -24.41 5.05
C ARG A 244 -9.12 -24.91 5.42
N HIS A 245 -8.66 -24.60 6.62
CA HIS A 245 -7.34 -24.99 7.12
C HIS A 245 -7.16 -26.52 7.16
N GLU A 246 -8.17 -27.25 7.65
CA GLU A 246 -8.17 -28.72 7.63
C GLU A 246 -8.06 -29.29 6.20
N THR A 247 -8.74 -28.66 5.24
CA THR A 247 -8.71 -29.09 3.84
C THR A 247 -7.35 -28.78 3.20
N VAL A 248 -6.79 -27.59 3.41
CA VAL A 248 -5.45 -27.22 2.94
C VAL A 248 -4.40 -28.20 3.48
N THR A 249 -4.48 -28.54 4.78
CA THR A 249 -3.59 -29.52 5.40
C THR A 249 -3.77 -30.92 4.80
N ARG A 250 -5.02 -31.36 4.57
CA ARG A 250 -5.32 -32.66 3.93
C ARG A 250 -4.79 -32.74 2.50
N LEU A 251 -4.77 -31.62 1.78
CA LEU A 251 -4.16 -31.49 0.45
C LEU A 251 -2.63 -31.49 0.49
N GLY A 252 -2.02 -31.65 1.67
CA GLY A 252 -0.59 -31.81 1.82
C GLY A 252 0.17 -30.49 1.94
N TRP A 253 -0.49 -29.38 2.23
CA TRP A 253 0.18 -28.13 2.56
C TRP A 253 0.59 -28.07 4.03
N ILE A 254 1.75 -27.48 4.30
CA ILE A 254 2.09 -26.96 5.64
C ILE A 254 1.66 -25.49 5.65
N ASP A 255 0.50 -25.21 6.25
CA ASP A 255 -0.06 -23.86 6.38
C ASP A 255 0.31 -23.23 7.73
N LEU A 256 1.17 -22.21 7.70
CA LEU A 256 1.64 -21.49 8.87
C LEU A 256 0.81 -20.21 9.09
N ARG A 257 -0.10 -20.25 10.06
CA ARG A 257 -0.84 -19.06 10.47
C ARG A 257 0.00 -18.16 11.37
N ILE A 258 0.26 -16.93 10.92
CA ILE A 258 1.08 -15.92 11.60
C ILE A 258 0.18 -14.84 12.19
N THR A 259 0.38 -14.52 13.45
CA THR A 259 -0.38 -13.51 14.19
C THR A 259 0.51 -12.35 14.61
N LEU A 260 -0.08 -11.32 15.20
CA LEU A 260 0.68 -10.25 15.85
C LEU A 260 1.45 -10.68 17.10
N GLU A 261 1.03 -11.77 17.73
CA GLU A 261 1.65 -12.26 18.96
C GLU A 261 2.91 -13.09 18.66
N ASP A 262 3.07 -13.54 17.41
CA ASP A 262 4.27 -14.24 16.97
C ASP A 262 5.46 -13.27 16.93
N THR A 263 6.57 -13.68 17.56
CA THR A 263 7.85 -12.96 17.47
C THR A 263 8.61 -13.35 16.21
N ASP A 264 9.47 -12.48 15.71
CA ASP A 264 10.35 -12.75 14.56
C ASP A 264 11.08 -14.11 14.68
N GLY A 265 11.66 -14.40 15.86
CA GLY A 265 12.33 -15.67 16.12
C GLY A 265 11.38 -16.87 16.12
N GLY A 266 10.15 -16.70 16.62
CA GLY A 266 9.11 -17.74 16.59
C GLY A 266 8.64 -18.04 15.16
N ILE A 267 8.44 -17.00 14.35
CA ILE A 267 8.12 -17.14 12.92
C ILE A 267 9.23 -17.91 12.21
N LEU A 268 10.49 -17.51 12.39
CA LEU A 268 11.62 -18.18 11.74
C LEU A 268 11.78 -19.63 12.18
N GLY A 269 11.56 -19.95 13.46
CA GLY A 269 11.58 -21.34 13.94
C GLY A 269 10.53 -22.19 13.23
N ARG A 270 9.28 -21.71 13.14
CA ARG A 270 8.20 -22.41 12.46
C ARG A 270 8.45 -22.59 10.96
N VAL A 271 8.99 -21.55 10.30
CA VAL A 271 9.35 -21.62 8.88
C VAL A 271 10.50 -22.60 8.66
N ALA A 272 11.54 -22.57 9.50
CA ALA A 272 12.66 -23.48 9.41
C ALA A 272 12.24 -24.94 9.61
N ASP A 273 11.33 -25.21 10.56
CA ASP A 273 10.77 -26.55 10.77
C ASP A 273 9.96 -27.03 9.55
N ALA A 274 9.11 -26.16 8.99
CA ALA A 274 8.33 -26.46 7.79
C ALA A 274 9.24 -26.76 6.58
N TRP A 275 10.27 -25.93 6.39
CA TRP A 275 11.30 -26.12 5.39
C TRP A 275 12.08 -27.42 5.61
N GLY A 276 12.51 -27.72 6.84
CA GLY A 276 13.25 -28.95 7.14
C GLY A 276 12.47 -30.22 6.80
N ARG A 277 11.15 -30.22 7.01
CA ARG A 277 10.26 -31.34 6.66
C ARG A 277 10.10 -31.57 5.16
N ARG A 278 10.35 -30.54 4.32
CA ARG A 278 10.08 -30.57 2.88
C ARG A 278 11.32 -30.46 2.00
N ALA A 279 12.34 -29.73 2.46
CA ALA A 279 13.55 -29.38 1.73
C ALA A 279 14.74 -30.34 1.97
N CYS A 280 14.55 -31.44 2.70
CA CYS A 280 15.50 -32.56 2.64
C CYS A 280 15.28 -33.29 1.31
N THR A 281 16.02 -33.03 0.23
CA THR A 281 17.49 -32.95 0.11
C THR A 281 18.09 -31.54 -0.19
N PRO A 282 19.08 -31.07 0.58
CA PRO A 282 19.86 -29.85 0.26
C PRO A 282 20.79 -29.95 -0.97
N SER A 283 20.83 -31.10 -1.65
CA SER A 283 21.70 -31.35 -2.81
C SER A 283 21.11 -30.91 -4.16
N ASP A 284 19.80 -30.69 -4.27
CA ASP A 284 19.16 -30.46 -5.58
C ASP A 284 18.93 -28.98 -5.94
N PHE A 285 19.00 -28.06 -4.98
CA PHE A 285 18.61 -26.66 -5.24
C PHE A 285 19.70 -25.83 -5.94
N ARG A 286 20.99 -26.09 -5.68
CA ARG A 286 22.09 -25.36 -6.35
C ARG A 286 22.26 -25.71 -7.83
N ALA A 287 21.72 -26.85 -8.28
CA ALA A 287 21.85 -27.30 -9.67
C ALA A 287 20.80 -26.69 -10.61
N ARG A 288 19.66 -26.17 -10.09
CA ARG A 288 18.53 -25.70 -10.91
C ARG A 288 18.59 -24.23 -11.31
N PHE A 289 19.39 -23.40 -10.66
CA PHE A 289 19.44 -21.94 -10.91
C PHE A 289 20.83 -21.41 -11.31
N SER A 290 21.77 -22.29 -11.69
CA SER A 290 23.00 -21.92 -12.41
C SER A 290 22.90 -22.25 -13.89
N ARG A 291 21.99 -21.60 -14.62
CA ARG A 291 22.04 -21.44 -16.08
C ARG A 291 21.49 -20.10 -16.49
#